data_AF-A0A2S9YJ20-F1
#
_entry.id   AF-A0A2S9YJ20-F1
#
_cell.length_a   1.000
_cell.length_b   1.000
_cell.length_c   1.000
_cell.angle_alpha   90.00
_cell.angle_beta   90.00
_cell.angle_gamma   90.00
#
_symmetry.space_group_name_H-M   'P 1'
#
loop_
_entity.id
_entity.type
_entity.pdbx_description
1 polymer ?
#
loop_
_entity_poly.entity_id
_entity_poly.type
_entity_poly.pdbx_seq_one_letter_code
_entity_poly.pdbx_strand_id
1 'polypeptide(L)'
;MSRQTGDQQEVAPDTTQTEAARGPRCEGSSEQAIAQLSARPEAGDCGLVLEHDAEGERQLIVRALPREGEAEQAPLARGLAPEACGSALELCELSGISDELGPIVLASVRGHESEMPIQVYLGWVADDRLVFAQTWYGLSSVMDHTRIGPPWVLAPFDCEGQLMLLPAGRLPEAKVEAPAAGLVAIAGQWTISEDGHATPPTEAATQDPTNCRPLIPALP
;
A
#
# COMPACT_ATOMS: atom_id res chain seq x y z
N MET A 1 -62.36 -46.52 6.19
CA MET A 1 -60.95 -46.35 5.79
C MET A 1 -60.91 -45.31 4.68
N SER A 2 -60.69 -44.04 5.01
CA SER A 2 -60.59 -42.95 4.03
C SER A 2 -59.17 -42.42 4.08
N ARG A 3 -58.42 -42.53 2.97
CA ARG A 3 -57.08 -41.97 2.81
C ARG A 3 -57.22 -40.54 2.28
N GLN A 4 -56.76 -39.55 3.04
CA GLN A 4 -56.50 -38.21 2.53
C GLN A 4 -55.10 -38.19 1.90
N THR A 5 -55.04 -37.88 0.60
CA THR A 5 -53.84 -37.49 -0.12
C THR A 5 -53.56 -36.03 0.22
N GLY A 6 -52.47 -35.77 0.95
CA GLY A 6 -51.95 -34.43 1.15
C GLY A 6 -51.08 -34.04 -0.04
N ASP A 7 -51.47 -33.00 -0.77
CA ASP A 7 -50.63 -32.33 -1.74
C ASP A 7 -49.47 -31.64 -0.99
N GLN A 8 -48.25 -32.12 -1.20
CA GLN A 8 -47.05 -31.40 -0.82
C GLN A 8 -46.71 -30.42 -1.93
N GLN A 9 -46.92 -29.14 -1.66
CA GLN A 9 -46.55 -28.05 -2.53
C GLN A 9 -45.04 -27.79 -2.37
N GLU A 10 -44.26 -28.16 -3.37
CA GLU A 10 -42.81 -27.92 -3.45
C GLU A 10 -42.57 -26.41 -3.61
N VAL A 11 -42.13 -25.76 -2.54
CA VAL A 11 -41.74 -24.35 -2.55
C VAL A 11 -40.34 -24.26 -3.12
N ALA A 12 -40.21 -23.73 -4.34
CA ALA A 12 -38.91 -23.48 -4.96
C ALA A 12 -38.08 -22.52 -4.09
N PRO A 13 -36.78 -22.78 -3.89
CA PRO A 13 -35.92 -21.89 -3.12
C PRO A 13 -35.82 -20.54 -3.82
N ASP A 14 -36.13 -19.48 -3.07
CA ASP A 14 -36.11 -18.10 -3.51
C ASP A 14 -34.66 -17.67 -3.79
N THR A 15 -34.24 -17.78 -5.04
CA THR A 15 -32.86 -17.50 -5.49
C THR A 15 -32.48 -16.03 -5.36
N THR A 16 -33.47 -15.13 -5.22
CA THR A 16 -33.25 -13.68 -5.14
C THR A 16 -32.52 -13.24 -3.86
N GLN A 17 -32.62 -14.00 -2.77
CA GLN A 17 -31.92 -13.66 -1.51
C GLN A 17 -30.43 -14.02 -1.52
N THR A 18 -29.96 -14.81 -2.48
CA THR A 18 -28.55 -15.25 -2.53
C THR A 18 -27.65 -14.25 -3.27
N GLU A 19 -28.21 -13.43 -4.17
CA GLU A 19 -27.44 -12.44 -4.93
C GLU A 19 -27.18 -11.15 -4.14
N ALA A 20 -28.14 -10.69 -3.32
CA ALA A 20 -27.95 -9.50 -2.49
C ALA A 20 -26.89 -9.67 -1.38
N ALA A 21 -26.52 -10.92 -1.04
CA ALA A 21 -25.47 -11.24 -0.08
C ALA A 21 -24.07 -11.37 -0.71
N ARG A 22 -23.97 -11.39 -2.06
CA ARG A 22 -22.69 -11.32 -2.74
C ARG A 22 -22.36 -9.83 -2.88
N GLY A 23 -21.33 -9.38 -2.15
CA GLY A 23 -20.81 -8.03 -2.29
C GLY A 23 -20.47 -7.67 -3.74
N PRO A 24 -20.13 -6.39 -4.02
CA PRO A 24 -19.87 -5.92 -5.37
C PRO A 24 -18.84 -6.84 -6.06
N ARG A 25 -19.17 -7.27 -7.28
CA ARG A 25 -18.24 -8.02 -8.12
C ARG A 25 -17.32 -7.02 -8.79
N CYS A 26 -16.05 -7.13 -8.48
CA CYS A 26 -15.01 -6.32 -9.08
C CYS A 26 -14.57 -6.97 -10.38
N GLU A 27 -14.23 -6.15 -11.37
CA GLU A 27 -13.58 -6.69 -12.55
C GLU A 27 -12.24 -7.33 -12.17
N GLY A 28 -11.84 -8.35 -12.93
CA GLY A 28 -10.51 -8.92 -12.76
C GLY A 28 -9.43 -7.87 -13.00
N SER A 29 -8.29 -8.01 -12.32
CA SER A 29 -7.08 -7.20 -12.60
C SER A 29 -6.86 -7.09 -14.12
N SER A 30 -6.63 -5.89 -14.62
CA SER A 30 -6.22 -5.69 -16.02
C SER A 30 -4.95 -6.50 -16.32
N GLU A 31 -4.71 -6.90 -17.57
CA GLU A 31 -3.44 -7.54 -17.96
C GLU A 31 -2.22 -6.63 -17.71
N GLN A 32 -2.46 -5.33 -17.52
CA GLN A 32 -1.45 -4.30 -17.24
C GLN A 32 -1.22 -4.06 -15.75
N ALA A 33 -2.06 -4.64 -14.89
CA ALA A 33 -1.93 -4.51 -13.44
C ALA A 33 -0.70 -5.28 -12.96
N ILE A 34 0.24 -4.54 -12.38
CA ILE A 34 1.47 -5.09 -11.80
C ILE A 34 1.32 -5.36 -10.30
N ALA A 35 0.37 -4.71 -9.63
CA ALA A 35 -0.02 -5.01 -8.26
C ALA A 35 -1.48 -4.58 -7.98
N GLN A 36 -2.13 -5.28 -7.06
CA GLN A 36 -3.40 -4.87 -6.45
C GLN A 36 -3.12 -4.28 -5.06
N LEU A 37 -3.69 -3.11 -4.78
CA LEU A 37 -3.62 -2.50 -3.47
C LEU A 37 -4.84 -2.96 -2.67
N SER A 38 -4.60 -3.58 -1.52
CA SER A 38 -5.67 -4.13 -0.70
C SER A 38 -6.57 -3.00 -0.21
N ALA A 39 -7.87 -3.10 -0.51
CA ALA A 39 -8.86 -2.23 0.10
C ALA A 39 -9.04 -2.56 1.59
N ARG A 40 -9.45 -1.57 2.38
CA ARG A 40 -10.00 -1.90 3.71
C ARG A 40 -11.28 -2.73 3.55
N PRO A 41 -11.47 -3.79 4.38
CA PRO A 41 -12.65 -4.65 4.31
C PRO A 41 -13.98 -3.90 4.44
N GLU A 42 -13.96 -2.74 5.10
CA GLU A 42 -15.14 -1.94 5.45
C GLU A 42 -15.59 -0.98 4.33
N ALA A 43 -14.76 -0.77 3.29
CA ALA A 43 -15.01 0.26 2.29
C ALA A 43 -16.06 -0.14 1.22
N GLY A 44 -16.35 -1.42 1.02
CA GLY A 44 -17.27 -1.87 -0.04
C GLY A 44 -16.81 -1.50 -1.46
N ASP A 45 -15.55 -1.12 -1.61
CA ASP A 45 -14.92 -0.73 -2.87
C ASP A 45 -14.05 -1.85 -3.41
N CYS A 46 -13.87 -1.85 -4.73
CA CYS A 46 -13.08 -2.86 -5.43
C CYS A 46 -11.57 -2.72 -5.25
N GLY A 47 -11.14 -1.76 -4.44
CA GLY A 47 -9.74 -1.46 -4.21
C GLY A 47 -9.11 -0.74 -5.40
N LEU A 48 -7.78 -0.74 -5.42
CA LEU A 48 -7.01 -0.02 -6.41
C LEU A 48 -6.02 -0.96 -7.09
N VAL A 49 -5.63 -0.61 -8.30
CA VAL A 49 -4.56 -1.27 -9.04
C VAL A 49 -3.42 -0.30 -9.30
N LEU A 50 -2.22 -0.86 -9.30
CA LEU A 50 -1.02 -0.22 -9.79
C LEU A 50 -0.71 -0.81 -11.16
N GLU A 51 -0.52 0.05 -12.15
CA GLU A 51 -0.24 -0.32 -13.53
C GLU A 51 1.07 0.33 -14.00
N HIS A 52 1.72 -0.31 -14.97
CA HIS A 52 2.84 0.28 -15.70
C HIS A 52 2.30 1.10 -16.88
N ASP A 53 2.77 2.33 -17.05
CA ASP A 53 2.43 3.10 -18.25
C ASP A 53 3.19 2.53 -19.45
N ALA A 54 2.48 2.12 -20.49
CA ALA A 54 3.07 1.54 -21.70
C ALA A 54 3.94 2.57 -22.47
N GLU A 55 3.77 3.87 -22.21
CA GLU A 55 4.45 4.96 -22.93
C GLU A 55 5.74 5.44 -22.25
N GLY A 56 5.96 5.14 -20.96
CA GLY A 56 7.05 5.70 -20.17
C GLY A 56 7.82 4.67 -19.35
N GLU A 57 9.15 4.63 -19.52
CA GLU A 57 10.02 3.81 -18.65
C GLU A 57 9.82 4.21 -17.18
N ARG A 58 9.47 3.24 -16.32
CA ARG A 58 9.24 3.40 -14.86
C ARG A 58 8.03 4.25 -14.46
N GLN A 59 7.16 4.61 -15.38
CA GLN A 59 5.97 5.37 -15.03
C GLN A 59 4.90 4.44 -14.47
N LEU A 60 4.40 4.79 -13.29
CA LEU A 60 3.37 4.09 -12.55
C LEU A 60 2.06 4.88 -12.61
N ILE A 61 0.96 4.14 -12.72
CA ILE A 61 -0.40 4.68 -12.69
C ILE A 61 -1.16 4.00 -11.56
N VAL A 62 -1.81 4.79 -10.70
CA VAL A 62 -2.75 4.30 -9.70
C VAL A 62 -4.16 4.50 -10.21
N ARG A 63 -4.98 3.43 -10.21
CA ARG A 63 -6.38 3.48 -10.64
C ARG A 63 -7.29 2.78 -9.65
N ALA A 64 -8.56 3.19 -9.63
CA ALA A 64 -9.61 2.41 -9.01
C ALA A 64 -9.90 1.17 -9.85
N LEU A 65 -10.05 0.02 -9.20
CA LEU A 65 -10.53 -1.18 -9.87
C LEU A 65 -12.04 -0.99 -10.13
N PRO A 66 -12.51 -1.06 -11.39
CA PRO A 66 -13.92 -0.87 -11.69
C PRO A 66 -14.76 -2.04 -11.17
N ARG A 67 -16.03 -1.78 -10.86
CA ARG A 67 -17.02 -2.85 -10.66
C ARG A 67 -17.41 -3.44 -12.00
N GLU A 68 -17.87 -4.69 -11.98
CA GLU A 68 -18.30 -5.40 -13.19
C GLU A 68 -19.34 -4.58 -13.97
N GLY A 69 -18.99 -4.20 -15.21
CA GLY A 69 -19.85 -3.42 -16.10
C GLY A 69 -19.78 -1.90 -15.91
N GLU A 70 -18.95 -1.40 -14.99
CA GLU A 70 -18.59 0.01 -14.93
C GLU A 70 -17.47 0.32 -15.93
N ALA A 71 -17.49 1.55 -16.48
CA ALA A 71 -16.41 1.99 -17.36
C ALA A 71 -15.12 2.21 -16.56
N GLU A 72 -13.98 1.96 -17.22
CA GLU A 72 -12.67 2.28 -16.66
C GLU A 72 -12.60 3.76 -16.26
N GLN A 73 -12.07 4.02 -15.07
CA GLN A 73 -11.95 5.37 -14.53
C GLN A 73 -10.61 6.01 -14.92
N ALA A 74 -10.60 7.34 -14.93
CA ALA A 74 -9.37 8.09 -15.11
C ALA A 74 -8.33 7.74 -14.02
N PRO A 75 -7.02 7.83 -14.31
CA PRO A 75 -5.98 7.70 -13.31
C PRO A 75 -6.23 8.57 -12.08
N LEU A 76 -6.07 7.98 -10.90
CA LEU A 76 -6.04 8.74 -9.63
C LEU A 76 -4.72 9.49 -9.50
N ALA A 77 -3.63 8.83 -9.88
CA ALA A 77 -2.32 9.43 -9.81
C ALA A 77 -1.33 8.82 -10.79
N ARG A 78 -0.29 9.59 -11.10
CA ARG A 78 0.87 9.16 -11.90
C ARG A 78 2.16 9.50 -11.19
N GLY A 79 3.18 8.67 -11.34
CA GLY A 79 4.47 8.90 -10.71
C GLY A 79 5.58 8.06 -11.31
N LEU A 80 6.82 8.42 -11.00
CA LEU A 80 7.97 7.60 -11.34
C LEU A 80 8.25 6.63 -10.21
N ALA A 81 8.43 5.36 -10.54
CA ALA A 81 8.93 4.39 -9.58
C ALA A 81 10.36 4.76 -9.12
N PRO A 82 10.77 4.31 -7.93
CA PRO A 82 12.15 4.47 -7.47
C PRO A 82 13.15 3.89 -8.48
N GLU A 83 14.25 4.59 -8.73
CA GLU A 83 15.29 4.13 -9.67
C GLU A 83 15.86 2.75 -9.30
N ALA A 84 15.93 2.44 -8.01
CA ALA A 84 16.38 1.15 -7.50
C ALA A 84 15.50 -0.04 -7.93
N CYS A 85 14.30 0.20 -8.44
CA CYS A 85 13.42 -0.85 -8.97
C CYS A 85 13.78 -1.32 -10.38
N GLY A 86 14.73 -0.67 -11.07
CA GLY A 86 15.02 -0.95 -12.48
C GLY A 86 14.07 -0.22 -13.43
N SER A 87 14.36 -0.28 -14.73
CA SER A 87 13.59 0.46 -15.75
C SER A 87 12.22 -0.14 -16.02
N ALA A 88 12.08 -1.45 -15.84
CA ALA A 88 10.84 -2.21 -16.01
C ALA A 88 10.30 -2.75 -14.66
N LEU A 89 10.75 -2.16 -13.54
CA LEU A 89 10.37 -2.54 -12.17
C LEU A 89 10.77 -3.96 -11.77
N GLU A 90 11.66 -4.59 -12.56
CA GLU A 90 12.08 -5.97 -12.43
C GLU A 90 12.81 -6.29 -11.12
N LEU A 91 13.32 -5.26 -10.43
CA LEU A 91 14.03 -5.38 -9.17
C LEU A 91 13.14 -5.12 -7.95
N CYS A 92 11.87 -4.79 -8.14
CA CYS A 92 10.95 -4.51 -7.03
C CYS A 92 9.77 -5.49 -6.97
N GLU A 93 9.36 -5.78 -5.75
CA GLU A 93 8.02 -6.28 -5.47
C GLU A 93 7.14 -5.11 -5.03
N LEU A 94 5.97 -5.00 -5.66
CA LEU A 94 5.02 -3.92 -5.42
C LEU A 94 3.82 -4.46 -4.65
N SER A 95 3.45 -3.75 -3.59
CA SER A 95 2.25 -4.03 -2.82
C SER A 95 1.66 -2.72 -2.31
N GLY A 96 0.54 -2.78 -1.61
CA GLY A 96 0.04 -1.61 -0.90
C GLY A 96 -1.38 -1.75 -0.42
N ILE A 97 -1.89 -0.65 0.08
CA ILE A 97 -3.21 -0.54 0.68
C ILE A 97 -3.89 0.73 0.20
N SER A 98 -5.22 0.76 0.25
CA SER A 98 -6.00 1.98 0.13
C SER A 98 -6.70 2.25 1.46
N ASP A 99 -6.55 3.47 1.97
CA ASP A 99 -7.23 3.95 3.18
C ASP A 99 -7.82 5.35 2.97
N GLU A 100 -8.39 5.95 4.03
CA GLU A 100 -9.01 7.29 4.01
C GLU A 100 -8.05 8.40 3.55
N LEU A 101 -6.74 8.25 3.81
CA LEU A 101 -5.71 9.17 3.32
C LEU A 101 -5.31 8.92 1.85
N GLY A 102 -5.91 7.91 1.23
CA GLY A 102 -5.67 7.52 -0.15
C GLY A 102 -4.77 6.29 -0.29
N PRO A 103 -4.24 6.07 -1.50
CA PRO A 103 -3.40 4.92 -1.84
C PRO A 103 -2.03 5.04 -1.19
N ILE A 104 -1.59 3.97 -0.52
CA ILE A 104 -0.23 3.80 -0.04
C ILE A 104 0.39 2.59 -0.77
N VAL A 105 1.50 2.82 -1.45
CA VAL A 105 2.24 1.82 -2.22
C VAL A 105 3.54 1.50 -1.50
N LEU A 106 3.93 0.23 -1.48
CA LEU A 106 5.25 -0.20 -1.07
C LEU A 106 5.99 -0.74 -2.28
N ALA A 107 7.20 -0.23 -2.52
CA ALA A 107 8.14 -0.78 -3.48
C ALA A 107 9.33 -1.37 -2.73
N SER A 108 9.34 -2.70 -2.64
CA SER A 108 10.34 -3.49 -1.92
C SER A 108 11.41 -3.95 -2.91
N VAL A 109 12.62 -3.38 -2.81
CA VAL A 109 13.75 -3.73 -3.69
C VAL A 109 14.28 -5.11 -3.29
N ARG A 110 14.26 -6.04 -4.24
CA ARG A 110 14.73 -7.43 -4.05
C ARG A 110 16.24 -7.47 -3.82
N GLY A 111 16.67 -8.22 -2.82
CA GLY A 111 18.07 -8.57 -2.66
C GLY A 111 18.49 -9.65 -3.66
N HIS A 112 19.66 -9.52 -4.27
CA HIS A 112 20.16 -10.51 -5.25
C HIS A 112 20.27 -11.94 -4.68
N GLU A 113 20.56 -12.03 -3.38
CA GLU A 113 20.80 -13.27 -2.65
C GLU A 113 19.86 -13.42 -1.43
N SER A 114 18.85 -12.54 -1.30
CA SER A 114 17.99 -12.45 -0.11
C SER A 114 16.53 -12.70 -0.38
N GLU A 115 15.88 -13.43 0.52
CA GLU A 115 14.42 -13.43 0.65
C GLU A 115 13.88 -12.10 1.23
N MET A 116 14.73 -11.28 1.84
CA MET A 116 14.36 -9.98 2.43
C MET A 116 14.64 -8.83 1.47
N PRO A 117 13.82 -7.76 1.47
CA PRO A 117 14.13 -6.56 0.70
C PRO A 117 15.44 -5.93 1.21
N ILE A 118 16.18 -5.26 0.32
CA ILE A 118 17.38 -4.48 0.71
C ILE A 118 17.07 -2.99 0.91
N GLN A 119 15.89 -2.56 0.47
CA GLN A 119 15.33 -1.23 0.65
C GLN A 119 13.83 -1.31 0.46
N VAL A 120 13.07 -0.49 1.19
CA VAL A 120 11.64 -0.28 0.93
C VAL A 120 11.41 1.20 0.67
N TYR A 121 10.67 1.49 -0.39
CA TYR A 121 10.14 2.82 -0.68
C TYR A 121 8.66 2.85 -0.36
N LEU A 122 8.24 3.94 0.26
CA LEU A 122 6.84 4.23 0.51
C LEU A 122 6.37 5.22 -0.54
N GLY A 123 5.38 4.81 -1.32
CA GLY A 123 4.65 5.61 -2.27
C GLY A 123 3.33 6.11 -1.68
N TRP A 124 2.94 7.36 -1.95
CA TRP A 124 1.61 7.87 -1.64
C TRP A 124 1.17 8.88 -2.69
N VAL A 125 -0.14 9.13 -2.74
CA VAL A 125 -0.72 10.12 -3.66
C VAL A 125 -0.86 11.47 -2.99
N ALA A 126 -0.44 12.53 -3.67
CA ALA A 126 -0.79 13.90 -3.33
C ALA A 126 -1.08 14.71 -4.59
N ASP A 127 -2.21 15.42 -4.60
CA ASP A 127 -2.61 16.34 -5.68
C ASP A 127 -2.51 15.76 -7.10
N ASP A 128 -2.82 14.46 -7.30
CA ASP A 128 -2.68 13.68 -8.55
C ASP A 128 -1.32 13.00 -8.83
N ARG A 129 -0.38 13.08 -7.89
CA ARG A 129 0.98 12.57 -8.06
C ARG A 129 1.26 11.42 -7.13
N LEU A 130 1.75 10.32 -7.69
CA LEU A 130 2.35 9.24 -6.92
C LEU A 130 3.81 9.60 -6.66
N VAL A 131 4.15 9.84 -5.39
CA VAL A 131 5.51 10.19 -4.98
C VAL A 131 6.07 9.10 -4.09
N PHE A 132 7.39 8.92 -4.09
CA PHE A 132 8.07 7.92 -3.27
C PHE A 132 9.11 8.56 -2.35
N ALA A 133 9.20 8.03 -1.13
CA ALA A 133 10.30 8.29 -0.21
C ALA A 133 10.96 6.96 0.20
N GLN A 134 12.26 7.00 0.46
CA GLN A 134 12.92 5.89 1.15
C GLN A 134 12.33 5.76 2.55
N THR A 135 12.20 4.55 3.05
CA THR A 135 11.77 4.32 4.45
C THR A 135 12.94 3.97 5.34
N TRP A 136 13.95 3.30 4.79
CA TRP A 136 15.14 2.88 5.52
C TRP A 136 16.20 3.98 5.44
N TYR A 137 16.59 4.52 6.59
CA TYR A 137 17.67 5.49 6.70
C TYR A 137 18.69 5.04 7.74
N GLY A 138 19.98 5.16 7.40
CA GLY A 138 21.09 4.73 8.26
C GLY A 138 21.71 3.42 7.79
N LEU A 139 22.53 2.82 8.65
CA LEU A 139 23.29 1.61 8.33
C LEU A 139 22.70 0.38 9.04
N SER A 140 22.33 -0.66 8.30
CA SER A 140 22.73 -2.06 8.55
C SER A 140 22.23 -3.00 7.44
N SER A 141 23.08 -3.93 7.01
CA SER A 141 22.76 -5.17 6.28
C SER A 141 23.68 -6.27 6.84
N VAL A 142 23.23 -7.51 7.03
CA VAL A 142 24.04 -8.74 6.85
C VAL A 142 23.10 -9.85 6.39
N MET A 143 23.60 -10.81 5.62
CA MET A 143 22.86 -11.98 5.19
C MET A 143 23.64 -13.26 5.49
N ASP A 144 22.91 -14.31 5.84
CA ASP A 144 23.35 -15.59 6.40
C ASP A 144 24.05 -15.56 7.77
N HIS A 145 23.82 -14.48 8.53
CA HIS A 145 23.56 -14.44 9.98
C HIS A 145 22.91 -13.08 10.29
N THR A 146 21.70 -12.97 9.74
CA THR A 146 21.18 -11.91 8.87
C THR A 146 20.58 -10.68 9.59
N ARG A 147 20.97 -9.46 9.20
CA ARG A 147 20.33 -8.19 9.61
C ARG A 147 20.09 -7.28 8.40
N ILE A 148 19.01 -7.41 7.65
CA ILE A 148 18.87 -6.74 6.33
C ILE A 148 18.07 -5.46 6.50
N GLY A 149 18.77 -4.37 6.79
CA GLY A 149 18.19 -3.05 7.00
C GLY A 149 18.37 -2.56 8.44
N PRO A 150 18.14 -1.26 8.66
CA PRO A 150 18.13 -0.69 10.00
C PRO A 150 16.95 -1.26 10.82
N PRO A 151 17.10 -1.39 12.15
CA PRO A 151 16.02 -1.84 13.03
C PRO A 151 14.87 -0.84 13.10
N TRP A 152 15.14 0.43 12.80
CA TRP A 152 14.16 1.52 12.74
C TRP A 152 14.01 2.04 11.32
N VAL A 153 12.79 2.36 10.93
CA VAL A 153 12.42 2.88 9.60
C VAL A 153 11.41 4.01 9.72
N LEU A 154 11.19 4.79 8.67
CA LEU A 154 10.02 5.67 8.57
C LEU A 154 8.82 4.85 8.10
N ALA A 155 7.78 4.77 8.93
CA ALA A 155 6.51 4.14 8.59
C ALA A 155 5.41 5.20 8.42
N PRO A 156 4.38 4.92 7.60
CA PRO A 156 3.25 5.82 7.41
C PRO A 156 2.27 5.75 8.59
N PHE A 157 1.92 6.93 9.11
CA PHE A 157 0.90 7.11 10.14
C PHE A 157 -0.14 8.13 9.68
N ASP A 158 -1.37 7.89 10.10
CA ASP A 158 -2.43 8.88 10.11
C ASP A 158 -2.44 9.58 11.47
N CYS A 159 -1.99 10.83 11.48
CA CYS A 159 -2.03 11.72 12.62
C CYS A 159 -3.07 12.81 12.33
N GLU A 160 -4.27 12.67 12.90
CA GLU A 160 -5.36 13.65 12.76
C GLU A 160 -5.78 13.94 11.31
N GLY A 161 -5.80 12.91 10.45
CA GLY A 161 -6.17 13.05 9.04
C GLY A 161 -5.01 13.51 8.15
N GLN A 162 -3.77 13.49 8.66
CA GLN A 162 -2.57 13.86 7.93
C GLN A 162 -1.60 12.68 7.85
N LEU A 163 -1.06 12.44 6.65
CA LEU A 163 0.00 11.46 6.45
C LEU A 163 1.31 11.98 7.05
N MET A 164 1.82 11.26 8.04
CA MET A 164 3.10 11.51 8.70
C MET A 164 4.02 10.31 8.54
N LEU A 165 5.28 10.56 8.23
CA LEU A 165 6.31 9.52 8.21
C LEU A 165 7.07 9.56 9.54
N LEU A 166 6.83 8.58 10.41
CA LEU A 166 7.38 8.56 11.77
C LEU A 166 8.25 7.32 12.01
N PRO A 167 9.25 7.39 12.92
CA PRO A 167 10.09 6.24 13.23
C PRO A 167 9.26 5.10 13.82
N ALA A 168 9.39 3.92 13.23
CA ALA A 168 8.77 2.69 13.71
C ALA A 168 9.81 1.57 13.78
N GLY A 169 9.70 0.75 14.82
CA GLY A 169 10.52 -0.44 14.98
C GLY A 169 10.10 -1.54 14.01
N ARG A 170 11.05 -2.06 13.25
CA ARG A 170 10.85 -3.13 12.27
C ARG A 170 11.44 -4.45 12.73
N LEU A 171 12.64 -4.40 13.29
CA LEU A 171 13.37 -5.57 13.78
C LEU A 171 13.29 -5.65 15.31
N PRO A 172 13.46 -6.83 15.92
CA PRO A 172 13.43 -7.01 17.38
C PRO A 172 14.34 -6.04 18.15
N GLU A 173 15.46 -5.62 17.56
CA GLU A 173 16.44 -4.76 18.20
C GLU A 173 15.96 -3.31 18.39
N ALA A 174 14.91 -2.89 17.68
CA ALA A 174 14.23 -1.63 17.96
C ALA A 174 13.64 -1.57 19.39
N LYS A 175 13.50 -2.71 20.08
CA LYS A 175 13.06 -2.76 21.48
C LYS A 175 14.14 -2.31 22.47
N VAL A 176 15.41 -2.28 22.05
CA VAL A 176 16.56 -1.99 22.93
C VAL A 176 17.51 -0.92 22.35
N GLU A 177 17.42 -0.63 21.06
CA GLU A 177 18.14 0.44 20.37
C GLU A 177 17.20 1.63 20.14
N ALA A 178 17.69 2.87 20.30
CA ALA A 178 16.95 4.07 19.92
C ALA A 178 17.03 4.31 18.39
N PRO A 179 16.03 4.99 17.78
CA PRO A 179 16.13 5.37 16.38
C PRO A 179 17.33 6.28 16.15
N ALA A 180 18.01 6.12 15.00
CA ALA A 180 19.15 6.96 14.65
C ALA A 180 18.72 8.44 14.55
N ALA A 181 19.57 9.35 15.02
CA ALA A 181 19.26 10.79 15.02
C ALA A 181 18.90 11.32 13.62
N GLY A 182 19.54 10.81 12.57
CA GLY A 182 19.22 11.16 11.19
C GLY A 182 17.81 10.74 10.76
N LEU A 183 17.32 9.59 11.21
CA LEU A 183 15.95 9.11 10.96
C LEU A 183 14.93 10.00 11.69
N VAL A 184 15.23 10.35 12.95
CA VAL A 184 14.38 11.25 13.74
C VAL A 184 14.31 12.64 13.11
N ALA A 185 15.43 13.16 12.59
CA ALA A 185 15.51 14.50 12.00
C ALA A 185 14.60 14.69 10.77
N ILE A 186 14.33 13.61 10.04
CA ILE A 186 13.51 13.63 8.82
C ILE A 186 12.09 13.07 9.05
N ALA A 187 11.75 12.76 10.30
CA ALA A 187 10.41 12.32 10.66
C ALA A 187 9.43 13.49 10.62
N GLY A 188 8.25 13.26 10.07
CA GLY A 188 7.16 14.23 10.07
C GLY A 188 6.40 14.28 8.75
N GLN A 189 5.84 15.46 8.45
CA GLN A 189 5.10 15.70 7.23
C GLN A 189 6.07 16.01 6.10
N TRP A 190 6.04 15.18 5.05
CA TRP A 190 6.87 15.39 3.88
C TRP A 190 6.18 16.33 2.91
N THR A 191 6.94 17.26 2.33
CA THR A 191 6.44 18.19 1.31
C THR A 191 6.74 17.67 -0.08
N ILE A 192 5.90 17.99 -1.05
CA ILE A 192 6.06 17.54 -2.42
C ILE A 192 6.33 18.73 -3.32
N SER A 193 7.37 18.64 -4.13
CA SER A 193 7.72 19.69 -5.11
C SER A 193 6.79 19.66 -6.33
N GLU A 194 6.81 20.74 -7.11
CA GLU A 194 6.13 20.82 -8.41
C GLU A 194 6.61 19.77 -9.43
N ASP A 195 7.76 19.14 -9.18
CA ASP A 195 8.31 18.05 -9.99
C ASP A 195 7.88 16.66 -9.47
N GLY A 196 7.10 16.60 -8.38
CA GLY A 196 6.64 15.34 -7.79
C GLY A 196 7.70 14.64 -6.93
N HIS A 197 8.68 15.38 -6.42
CA HIS A 197 9.66 14.83 -5.49
C HIS A 197 9.24 15.07 -4.04
N ALA A 198 9.20 14.00 -3.25
CA ALA A 198 8.98 14.09 -1.82
C ALA A 198 10.28 14.57 -1.12
N THR A 199 10.15 15.60 -0.30
CA THR A 199 11.25 16.21 0.46
C THR A 199 10.96 16.06 1.96
N PRO A 200 11.94 15.64 2.78
CA PRO A 200 11.75 15.55 4.22
C PRO A 200 11.48 16.92 4.84
N PRO A 201 10.82 16.96 6.00
CA PRO A 201 10.62 18.21 6.72
C PRO A 201 11.95 18.84 7.14
N THR A 202 11.96 20.17 7.27
CA THR A 202 13.12 20.92 7.78
C THR A 202 13.28 20.81 9.30
N GLU A 203 12.19 20.49 10.00
CA GLU A 203 12.14 20.27 11.44
C GLU A 203 11.43 18.95 11.74
N ALA A 204 12.02 18.16 12.63
CA ALA A 204 11.44 16.88 13.03
C ALA A 204 10.07 17.08 13.69
N ALA A 205 9.13 16.17 13.41
CA ALA A 205 7.86 16.12 14.10
C ALA A 205 8.06 15.89 15.61
N THR A 206 7.30 16.63 16.40
CA THR A 206 7.19 16.44 17.86
C THR A 206 6.08 15.48 18.25
N GLN A 207 5.31 15.01 17.27
CA GLN A 207 4.19 14.09 17.45
C GLN A 207 4.70 12.73 17.96
N ASP A 208 4.08 12.23 19.02
CA ASP A 208 4.32 10.87 19.51
C ASP A 208 3.60 9.86 18.59
N PRO A 209 4.32 8.91 17.96
CA PRO A 209 3.70 7.91 17.08
C PRO A 209 2.60 7.07 17.76
N THR A 210 2.63 6.94 19.09
CA THR A 210 1.59 6.20 19.84
C THR A 210 0.23 6.90 19.86
N ASN A 211 0.19 8.21 19.55
CA ASN A 211 -1.04 8.97 19.37
C ASN A 211 -1.53 8.98 17.92
N CYS A 212 -0.82 8.33 17.01
CA CYS A 212 -1.19 8.22 15.61
C CYS A 212 -1.59 6.79 15.26
N ARG A 213 -2.40 6.65 14.21
CA ARG A 213 -2.82 5.35 13.71
C ARG A 213 -1.84 4.86 12.66
N PRO A 214 -1.18 3.70 12.83
CA PRO A 214 -0.33 3.15 11.78
C PRO A 214 -1.18 2.78 10.56
N LEU A 215 -0.76 3.20 9.37
CA LEU A 215 -1.43 2.79 8.13
C LEU A 215 -1.03 1.38 7.73
N ILE A 216 0.23 1.01 7.97
CA ILE A 216 0.78 -0.31 7.68
C ILE A 216 1.24 -0.95 8.99
N PRO A 217 0.79 -2.17 9.35
CA PRO A 217 1.10 -2.78 10.63
C PRO A 217 2.59 -3.02 10.87
N ALA A 218 3.33 -3.39 9.83
CA ALA A 218 4.78 -3.58 9.85
C ALA A 218 5.33 -3.42 8.43
N LEU A 219 6.46 -2.72 8.31
CA LEU A 219 7.21 -2.66 7.05
C LEU A 219 8.09 -3.91 6.90
N PRO A 220 8.20 -4.47 5.68
CA PRO A 220 9.02 -5.66 5.40
C PRO A 220 10.51 -5.35 5.44
#